data_AF-A0A831SKQ2-F1
#
_entry.id   AF-A0A831SKQ2-F1
#
_cell.length_a   1.000
_cell.length_b   1.000
_cell.length_c   1.000
_cell.angle_alpha   90.00
_cell.angle_beta   90.00
_cell.angle_gamma   90.00
#
_symmetry.space_group_name_H-M   'P 1'
#
loop_
_entity.id
_entity.type
_entity.pdbx_description
1 polymer ?
#
loop_
_entity_poly.entity_id
_entity_poly.type
_entity_poly.pdbx_seq_one_letter_code
_entity_poly.pdbx_strand_id
1 'polypeptide(L)' 'MVKFPKDIPKRKAIKILEYLGFKIVREENHIAMIKENPDGTKIPLTLPNHKYIKGSTLRHVCT' A
#
# COMPACT_ATOMS: atom_id res chain seq x y z
N MET A 1 11.21 8.41 18.06
CA MET A 1 10.73 7.77 16.81
C MET A 1 9.50 6.94 17.11
N VAL A 2 8.42 7.13 16.36
CA VAL A 2 7.21 6.31 16.51
C VAL A 2 7.53 4.88 16.07
N LYS A 3 7.11 3.87 16.84
CA LYS A 3 7.39 2.46 16.55
C LYS A 3 6.63 2.05 15.28
N PHE A 4 7.34 1.93 14.17
CA PHE A 4 6.76 1.45 12.91
C PHE A 4 6.47 -0.06 13.01
N PRO A 5 5.38 -0.57 12.42
CA PRO A 5 5.10 -2.00 12.42
C PRO A 5 6.25 -2.80 11.79
N LYS A 6 6.46 -4.04 12.28
CA LYS A 6 7.42 -4.99 11.70
C LYS A 6 6.85 -5.54 10.40
N ASP A 7 6.30 -6.75 10.40
CA ASP A 7 5.63 -7.30 9.22
C ASP A 7 4.12 -7.32 9.46
N ILE A 8 3.32 -7.07 8.43
CA ILE A 8 1.85 -7.13 8.55
C ILE A 8 1.25 -8.03 7.47
N PRO A 9 0.10 -8.69 7.73
CA PRO A 9 -0.60 -9.43 6.70
C PRO A 9 -1.00 -8.53 5.52
N LYS A 10 -0.86 -9.04 4.30
CA LYS A 10 -1.24 -8.34 3.06
C LYS A 10 -2.62 -7.69 3.12
N ARG A 11 -3.62 -8.46 3.57
CA ARG A 11 -5.01 -7.98 3.72
C ARG A 11 -5.12 -6.78 4.65
N LYS A 12 -4.30 -6.71 5.71
CA LYS A 12 -4.29 -5.57 6.63
C LYS A 12 -3.64 -4.35 5.97
N ALA A 13 -2.54 -4.54 5.23
CA ALA A 13 -1.90 -3.47 4.47
C ALA A 13 -2.85 -2.84 3.45
N ILE A 14 -3.51 -3.68 2.63
CA ILE A 14 -4.49 -3.24 1.63
C ILE A 14 -5.63 -2.46 2.29
N LYS A 15 -6.26 -3.00 3.34
CA LYS A 15 -7.38 -2.31 4.02
C LYS A 15 -7.00 -0.93 4.55
N ILE A 16 -5.78 -0.77 5.06
CA ILE A 16 -5.29 0.53 5.54
C ILE A 16 -5.12 1.50 4.37
N LEU A 17 -4.56 1.03 3.25
CA LEU A 17 -4.39 1.87 2.06
C LEU A 17 -5.73 2.24 1.43
N GLU A 18 -6.69 1.32 1.41
CA GLU A 18 -8.07 1.59 0.99
C GLU A 18 -8.71 2.67 1.86
N TYR A 19 -8.53 2.61 3.19
CA TYR A 19 -8.98 3.66 4.11
C TYR A 19 -8.33 5.03 3.83
N LEU A 20 -7.10 5.04 3.32
CA LEU A 20 -6.39 6.27 2.91
C LEU A 20 -6.80 6.79 1.51
N GLY A 21 -7.73 6.11 0.85
CA GLY A 21 -8.29 6.49 -0.45
C GLY A 21 -7.64 5.81 -1.66
N PHE A 22 -6.77 4.82 -1.45
CA PHE A 22 -6.25 4.01 -2.55
C PHE A 22 -7.27 2.95 -3.00
N LYS A 23 -7.22 2.56 -4.26
CA LYS A 23 -8.03 1.48 -4.85
C LYS A 23 -7.14 0.52 -5.59
N ILE A 24 -7.37 -0.79 -5.47
CA ILE A 24 -6.64 -1.79 -6.26
C ILE A 24 -7.02 -1.64 -7.73
N VAL A 25 -6.03 -1.60 -8.61
CA VAL A 25 -6.22 -1.61 -10.06
C VAL A 25 -5.70 -2.89 -10.72
N ARG A 26 -4.77 -3.60 -10.07
CA ARG A 26 -4.26 -4.91 -10.51
C ARG A 26 -3.70 -5.69 -9.32
N GLU A 27 -3.95 -7.00 -9.28
CA GLU A 27 -3.39 -7.91 -8.29
C GLU A 27 -2.84 -9.17 -8.99
N GLU A 28 -1.53 -9.18 -9.23
CA GLU A 28 -0.80 -10.35 -9.77
C GLU A 28 0.47 -10.57 -8.93
N ASN A 29 1.67 -10.68 -9.52
CA ASN A 29 2.93 -10.76 -8.76
C ASN A 29 3.15 -9.52 -7.86
N HIS A 30 2.62 -8.38 -8.31
CA HIS A 30 2.55 -7.15 -7.55
C HIS A 30 1.10 -6.68 -7.46
N ILE A 31 0.79 -5.95 -6.40
CA ILE A 31 -0.47 -5.23 -6.23
C ILE A 31 -0.22 -3.78 -6.65
N ALA A 32 -0.92 -3.34 -7.69
CA ALA A 32 -0.96 -1.94 -8.07
C ALA A 32 -2.23 -1.31 -7.49
N MET A 33 -2.05 -0.16 -6.84
CA MET A 33 -3.12 0.66 -6.29
C MET A 33 -3.02 2.09 -6.81
N ILE A 34 -4.13 2.81 -6.81
CA ILE A 34 -4.20 4.21 -7.23
C ILE A 34 -5.06 5.02 -6.27
N LYS A 35 -4.63 6.23 -5.94
CA LYS A 35 -5.46 7.24 -5.25
C LYS A 35 -5.70 8.39 -6.21
N GLU A 36 -6.96 8.76 -6.38
CA GLU A 36 -7.35 9.93 -7.16
C GLU A 36 -7.43 11.14 -6.23
N ASN A 37 -6.77 12.23 -6.62
CA ASN A 37 -6.84 13.51 -5.92
C ASN A 37 -8.01 14.35 -6.47
N PRO A 38 -8.52 15.32 -5.69
CA PRO A 38 -9.61 16.20 -6.14
C PRO A 38 -9.28 17.02 -7.40
N ASP A 39 -8.00 17.27 -7.67
CA ASP A 39 -7.51 17.97 -8.86
C ASP A 39 -7.42 17.06 -10.11
N GLY A 40 -7.84 15.80 -10.01
CA GLY A 40 -7.80 14.82 -11.09
C GLY A 40 -6.44 14.12 -11.25
N THR A 41 -5.42 14.48 -10.46
CA THR A 41 -4.14 13.76 -10.47
C THR A 41 -4.25 12.40 -9.79
N LYS A 42 -3.34 11.49 -10.15
CA LYS A 42 -3.33 10.10 -9.68
C LYS A 42 -2.03 9.77 -8.98
N ILE A 43 -2.11 9.21 -7.78
CA ILE A 43 -0.97 8.72 -7.02
C ILE A 43 -0.91 7.19 -7.18
N PRO A 44 0.05 6.65 -7.95
CA PRO A 44 0.24 5.22 -8.06
C PRO A 44 0.99 4.67 -6.83
N LEU A 45 0.68 3.43 -6.46
CA LEU A 45 1.36 2.70 -5.39
C LEU A 45 1.49 1.23 -5.78
N THR A 46 2.71 0.69 -5.72
CA THR A 46 2.98 -0.73 -6.02
C THR A 46 3.50 -1.45 -4.78
N LEU A 47 2.91 -2.60 -4.48
CA LEU A 47 3.32 -3.48 -3.39
C LEU A 47 3.65 -4.89 -3.91
N PRO A 48 4.57 -5.62 -3.27
CA PRO A 48 4.76 -7.05 -3.54
C PRO A 48 3.52 -7.85 -3.11
N ASN A 49 3.08 -8.83 -3.90
CA ASN A 49 1.94 -9.69 -3.55
C ASN A 49 2.36 -10.90 -2.71
N HIS A 50 2.93 -10.66 -1.53
CA HIS A 50 3.32 -11.70 -0.59
C HIS A 50 2.32 -11.81 0.56
N LYS A 51 2.24 -12.97 1.23
CA LYS A 51 1.33 -13.19 2.39
C LYS A 51 1.50 -12.13 3.49
N TYR A 52 2.75 -11.69 3.70
CA TYR A 52 3.12 -10.62 4.60
C TYR A 52 3.91 -9.55 3.85
N ILE A 53 3.58 -8.29 4.12
CA ILE A 53 4.36 -7.15 3.65
C ILE A 53 5.39 -6.81 4.72
N LYS A 54 6.64 -6.67 4.30
CA LYS A 54 7.76 -6.34 5.20
C LYS A 54 7.66 -4.89 5.68
N GLY A 55 8.09 -4.66 6.91
CA GLY A 55 8.12 -3.31 7.48
C GLY A 55 9.03 -2.35 6.73
N SER A 56 10.12 -2.87 6.16
CA SER A 56 10.99 -2.11 5.27
C SER A 56 10.25 -1.64 4.02
N THR A 57 9.48 -2.53 3.38
CA THR A 57 8.64 -2.18 2.23
C THR A 57 7.61 -1.13 2.59
N LEU A 58 6.87 -1.34 3.68
CA LEU A 58 5.87 -0.38 4.16
C LEU A 58 6.47 0.99 4.49
N ARG A 59 7.67 1.01 5.08
CA ARG A 59 8.37 2.27 5.35
C ARG A 59 8.74 2.96 4.04
N HIS A 60 9.25 2.20 3.07
CA HIS A 60 9.62 2.73 1.77
C HIS A 60 8.45 3.38 1.02
N VAL A 61 7.23 2.80 1.09
CA VAL A 61 6.05 3.43 0.46
C VAL A 61 5.43 4.58 1.26
N CYS A 62 5.84 4.80 2.51
CA CYS A 62 5.38 5.93 3.33
C CYS A 62 6.38 7.10 3.38
N THR A 63 7.50 7.01 2.68
CA THR A 63 8.56 8.05 2.63
C THR A 63 8.65 8.60 1.22
#